data_AF-A0A935L889-F1
#
_entry.id   AF-A0A935L889-F1
#
_cell.length_a   1.000
_cell.length_b   1.000
_cell.length_c   1.000
_cell.angle_alpha   90.00
_cell.angle_beta   90.00
_cell.angle_gamma   90.00
#
_symmetry.space_group_name_H-M   'P 1'
#
loop_
_entity.id
_entity.type
_entity.pdbx_description
1 polymer ?
#
loop_
_entity_poly.entity_id
_entity_poly.type
_entity_poly.pdbx_seq_one_letter_code
_entity_poly.pdbx_strand_id
1 'polypeptide(L)'
;MIKFNLGDGDEPVLKITQSSVWPMVYLDHCAWRKLSDDSDLRTRLTAAIRNKSGTLALSWVNIAEFSRVLDAGQIQRAERLLDDVLPNVFFIEINPFTVSKREAEGHPMPHDDRVFLENFVKTPRPGMRLISAEGYFSILQDTDVPNSLLDLASSTARSVQVLADSYATDPNFKNQVNRKYRKKPG
;
A
#
# COMPACT_ATOMS: atom_id res chain seq x y z
N MET A 1 3.98 7.01 -9.37
CA MET A 1 5.32 7.31 -9.89
C MET A 1 5.89 8.42 -9.05
N ILE A 2 7.07 8.18 -8.46
CA ILE A 2 7.79 9.12 -7.61
C ILE A 2 8.61 10.06 -8.50
N LYS A 3 8.63 11.34 -8.17
CA LYS A 3 9.42 12.37 -8.86
C LYS A 3 10.19 13.21 -7.85
N PHE A 4 11.41 13.57 -8.23
CA PHE A 4 12.32 14.40 -7.46
C PHE A 4 12.54 15.68 -8.24
N ASN A 5 12.25 16.82 -7.62
CA ASN A 5 12.44 18.14 -8.23
C ASN A 5 13.22 19.02 -7.26
N LEU A 6 14.05 19.91 -7.78
CA LEU A 6 14.63 20.98 -6.97
C LEU A 6 13.57 22.07 -6.80
N GLY A 7 13.42 22.59 -5.58
CA GLY A 7 12.57 23.73 -5.30
C GLY A 7 13.20 25.03 -5.79
N ASP A 8 12.37 25.95 -6.27
CA ASP A 8 12.80 27.25 -6.82
C ASP A 8 13.15 28.30 -5.75
N GLY A 9 13.62 27.89 -4.57
CA GLY A 9 13.97 28.77 -3.46
C GLY A 9 15.45 29.13 -3.41
N ASP A 10 15.81 30.14 -2.60
CA ASP A 10 17.21 30.56 -2.37
C ASP A 10 18.08 29.43 -1.79
N GLU A 11 17.46 28.46 -1.11
CA GLU A 11 18.10 27.20 -0.72
C GLU A 11 17.57 26.03 -1.56
N PRO A 12 18.45 25.13 -2.05
CA PRO A 12 18.04 23.96 -2.82
C PRO A 12 17.29 22.96 -1.93
N VAL A 13 15.96 23.02 -1.96
CA VAL A 13 15.09 22.04 -1.28
C VAL A 13 14.70 20.93 -2.24
N LEU A 14 14.97 19.68 -1.88
CA LEU A 14 14.48 18.53 -2.64
C LEU A 14 12.97 18.34 -2.42
N LYS A 15 12.17 18.58 -3.46
CA LYS A 15 10.73 18.32 -3.48
C LYS A 15 10.46 16.91 -4.02
N ILE A 16 9.76 16.12 -3.23
CA ILE A 16 9.35 14.76 -3.59
C ILE A 16 7.85 14.77 -3.84
N THR A 17 7.43 14.29 -5.00
CA THR A 17 6.01 14.14 -5.34
C THR A 17 5.75 12.73 -5.84
N GLN A 18 4.49 12.30 -5.75
CA GLN A 18 4.05 11.09 -6.40
C GLN A 18 2.76 11.33 -7.19
N SER A 19 2.63 10.63 -8.32
CA SER A 19 1.42 10.68 -9.15
C SER A 19 0.97 9.27 -9.51
N SER A 20 -0.33 9.02 -9.44
CA SER A 20 -0.95 7.83 -10.00
C SER A 20 -0.99 7.94 -11.53
N VAL A 21 -0.46 6.94 -12.24
CA VAL A 21 -0.49 6.90 -13.72
C VAL A 21 -1.07 5.58 -14.17
N TRP A 22 -2.10 5.65 -15.03
CA TRP A 22 -2.74 4.47 -15.59
C TRP A 22 -1.88 3.84 -16.69
N PRO A 23 -1.76 2.49 -16.75
CA PRO A 23 -2.43 1.52 -15.89
C PRO A 23 -1.84 1.46 -14.47
N MET A 24 -2.69 1.38 -13.46
CA MET A 24 -2.31 1.14 -12.07
C MET A 24 -2.60 -0.30 -11.68
N VAL A 25 -1.64 -0.96 -11.04
CA VAL A 25 -1.76 -2.33 -10.55
C VAL A 25 -1.54 -2.34 -9.05
N TYR A 26 -2.43 -2.97 -8.29
CA TYR A 26 -2.21 -3.29 -6.88
C TYR A 26 -2.01 -4.80 -6.76
N LEU A 27 -1.02 -5.23 -5.97
CA LEU A 27 -0.74 -6.63 -5.72
C LEU A 27 -1.05 -6.92 -4.26
N ASP A 28 -1.87 -7.94 -4.01
CA ASP A 28 -1.98 -8.52 -2.69
C ASP A 28 -0.70 -9.29 -2.30
N HIS A 29 -0.62 -9.75 -1.06
CA HIS A 29 0.52 -10.53 -0.57
C HIS A 29 0.90 -11.70 -1.46
N CYS A 30 -0.09 -12.51 -1.86
CA CYS A 30 0.11 -13.74 -2.59
C CYS A 30 0.64 -13.48 -3.99
N ALA A 31 0.09 -12.47 -4.67
CA ALA A 31 0.56 -12.03 -5.98
C ALA A 31 1.98 -11.47 -5.87
N TRP A 32 2.25 -10.62 -4.88
CA TRP A 32 3.59 -10.07 -4.64
C TRP A 32 4.61 -11.19 -4.45
N ARG A 33 4.31 -12.16 -3.59
CA ARG A 33 5.18 -13.31 -3.31
C ARG A 33 5.46 -14.10 -4.58
N LYS A 34 4.42 -14.51 -5.30
CA LYS A 34 4.54 -15.28 -6.55
C LYS A 34 5.40 -14.55 -7.58
N LEU A 35 5.16 -13.25 -7.76
CA LEU A 35 5.92 -12.42 -8.71
C LEU A 35 7.36 -12.18 -8.25
N SER A 36 7.61 -12.12 -6.95
CA SER A 36 8.97 -11.94 -6.42
C SER A 36 9.82 -13.21 -6.54
N ASP A 37 9.21 -14.40 -6.39
CA ASP A 37 9.88 -15.69 -6.44
C ASP A 37 10.18 -16.16 -7.88
N ASP A 38 9.38 -15.73 -8.86
CA ASP A 38 9.53 -16.09 -10.27
C ASP A 38 10.17 -14.94 -11.06
N SER A 39 11.43 -15.10 -11.47
CA SER A 39 12.19 -14.06 -12.20
C SER A 39 11.59 -13.69 -13.55
N ASP A 40 10.97 -14.64 -14.24
CA ASP A 40 10.40 -14.40 -15.57
C ASP A 40 9.11 -13.61 -15.44
N LEU A 41 8.25 -13.96 -14.47
CA LEU A 41 7.04 -13.20 -14.17
C LEU A 41 7.38 -11.79 -13.65
N ARG A 42 8.38 -11.65 -12.77
CA ARG A 42 8.90 -10.35 -12.31
C ARG A 42 9.28 -9.48 -13.50
N THR A 43 10.11 -10.03 -14.39
CA THR A 43 10.64 -9.30 -15.56
C THR A 43 9.52 -8.88 -16.51
N ARG A 44 8.54 -9.75 -16.75
CA ARG A 44 7.38 -9.43 -17.58
C ARG A 44 6.52 -8.31 -16.99
N LEU A 45 6.27 -8.35 -15.68
CA LEU A 45 5.49 -7.32 -15.01
C LEU A 45 6.22 -5.98 -15.02
N THR A 46 7.50 -5.96 -14.63
CA THR A 46 8.29 -4.72 -14.54
C THR A 46 8.44 -4.08 -15.92
N ALA A 47 8.70 -4.87 -16.96
CA ALA A 47 8.71 -4.42 -18.34
C ALA A 47 7.35 -3.86 -18.78
N ALA A 48 6.24 -4.52 -18.46
CA ALA A 48 4.91 -4.04 -18.81
C ALA A 48 4.57 -2.70 -18.15
N ILE A 49 4.86 -2.55 -16.85
CA ILE A 49 4.66 -1.30 -16.11
C ILE A 49 5.49 -0.17 -16.74
N ARG A 50 6.79 -0.42 -16.98
CA ARG A 50 7.69 0.57 -17.58
C ARG A 50 7.26 0.97 -18.99
N ASN A 51 6.96 -0.01 -19.85
CA ASN A 51 6.56 0.24 -21.24
C ASN A 51 5.24 1.03 -21.37
N LYS A 52 4.37 0.96 -20.36
CA LYS A 52 3.12 1.71 -20.32
C LYS A 52 3.20 2.98 -19.48
N SER A 53 4.36 3.29 -18.92
CA SER A 53 4.52 4.36 -17.92
C SER A 53 3.51 4.22 -16.76
N GLY A 54 3.08 2.99 -16.47
CA GLY A 54 2.08 2.68 -15.47
C GLY A 54 2.64 2.82 -14.05
N THR A 55 1.82 2.46 -13.07
CA THR A 55 2.21 2.50 -11.66
C THR A 55 1.87 1.22 -10.93
N LEU A 56 2.80 0.76 -10.09
CA LEU A 56 2.52 -0.21 -9.04
C LEU A 56 2.07 0.55 -7.80
N ALA A 57 0.83 0.31 -7.38
CA ALA A 57 0.33 0.79 -6.11
C ALA A 57 0.90 -0.07 -4.97
N LEU A 58 1.39 0.58 -3.92
CA LEU A 58 1.95 -0.06 -2.74
C LEU A 58 1.31 0.55 -1.50
N SER A 59 0.75 -0.28 -0.62
CA SER A 59 0.17 0.18 0.64
C SER A 59 1.02 -0.27 1.82
N TRP A 60 0.84 0.37 2.98
CA TRP A 60 1.52 -0.08 4.19
C TRP A 60 1.03 -1.48 4.64
N VAL A 61 -0.14 -1.96 4.19
CA VAL A 61 -0.58 -3.35 4.43
C VAL A 61 0.34 -4.34 3.73
N ASN A 62 0.82 -4.04 2.52
CA ASN A 62 1.80 -4.92 1.87
C ASN A 62 3.04 -5.11 2.76
N ILE A 63 3.52 -4.03 3.38
CA ILE A 63 4.66 -4.06 4.30
C ILE A 63 4.35 -4.89 5.54
N ALA A 64 3.19 -4.66 6.14
CA ALA A 64 2.73 -5.37 7.33
C ALA A 64 2.68 -6.89 7.14
N GLU A 65 2.38 -7.35 5.93
CA GLU A 65 2.38 -8.77 5.61
C GLU A 65 3.82 -9.31 5.45
N PHE A 66 4.74 -8.50 4.92
CA PHE A 66 6.17 -8.87 4.80
C PHE A 66 6.94 -8.82 6.12
N SER A 67 6.52 -8.01 7.10
CA SER A 67 7.16 -7.98 8.42
C SER A 67 7.05 -9.32 9.16
N ARG A 68 6.12 -10.19 8.75
CA ARG A 68 5.90 -11.53 9.32
C ARG A 68 6.66 -12.63 8.59
N VAL A 69 7.33 -12.33 7.48
CA VAL A 69 8.10 -13.30 6.70
C VAL A 69 9.46 -13.49 7.33
N LEU A 70 9.78 -14.72 7.78
CA LEU A 70 11.06 -15.02 8.44
C LEU A 70 12.17 -15.41 7.47
N ASP A 71 11.83 -15.72 6.21
CA ASP A 71 12.79 -16.11 5.19
C ASP A 71 13.43 -14.87 4.56
N ALA A 72 14.70 -14.60 4.92
CA ALA A 72 15.45 -13.46 4.41
C ALA A 72 15.56 -13.46 2.87
N GLY A 73 15.60 -14.62 2.23
CA GLY A 73 15.65 -14.72 0.77
C GLY A 73 14.35 -14.25 0.12
N GLN A 74 13.19 -14.57 0.70
CA GLN A 74 11.89 -14.08 0.24
C GLN A 74 11.78 -12.57 0.39
N ILE A 75 12.26 -12.02 1.50
CA ILE A 75 12.29 -10.57 1.72
C ILE A 75 13.13 -9.89 0.64
N GLN A 76 14.36 -10.35 0.41
CA GLN A 76 15.25 -9.78 -0.60
C GLN A 76 14.67 -9.86 -2.02
N ARG A 77 13.97 -10.95 -2.35
CA ARG A 77 13.30 -11.08 -3.65
C ARG A 77 12.13 -10.11 -3.78
N ALA A 78 11.37 -9.89 -2.71
CA ALA A 78 10.27 -8.94 -2.68
C ALA A 78 10.77 -7.48 -2.78
N GLU A 79 11.86 -7.15 -2.10
CA GLU A 79 12.57 -5.87 -2.23
C GLU A 79 13.07 -5.67 -3.67
N ARG A 80 13.68 -6.69 -4.27
CA ARG A 80 14.14 -6.64 -5.67
C ARG A 80 13.00 -6.38 -6.66
N LEU A 81 11.81 -6.96 -6.44
CA LEU A 81 10.63 -6.63 -7.25
C LEU A 81 10.27 -5.14 -7.12
N LEU A 82 10.27 -4.57 -5.91
CA LEU A 82 10.00 -3.16 -5.73
C LEU A 82 11.06 -2.29 -6.43
N ASP A 83 12.34 -2.62 -6.28
CA ASP A 83 13.47 -1.96 -6.94
C ASP A 83 13.36 -1.97 -8.46
N ASP A 84 12.98 -3.11 -9.04
CA ASP A 84 12.79 -3.24 -10.49
C ASP A 84 11.62 -2.38 -10.98
N VAL A 85 10.71 -1.94 -10.12
CA VAL A 85 9.59 -1.08 -10.49
C VAL A 85 9.87 0.40 -10.21
N LEU A 86 10.80 0.77 -9.33
CA LEU A 86 11.11 2.18 -9.08
C LEU A 86 11.60 2.90 -10.36
N PRO A 87 11.20 4.18 -10.59
CA PRO A 87 10.35 5.03 -9.74
C PRO A 87 8.83 4.89 -10.01
N ASN A 88 8.38 3.89 -10.78
CA ASN A 88 6.97 3.66 -11.16
C ASN A 88 6.10 3.12 -10.01
N VAL A 89 6.30 3.61 -8.79
CA VAL A 89 5.54 3.22 -7.59
C VAL A 89 4.64 4.36 -7.13
N PHE A 90 3.48 4.05 -6.59
CA PHE A 90 2.55 4.98 -5.96
C PHE A 90 2.13 4.44 -4.58
N PHE A 91 2.48 5.15 -3.52
CA PHE A 91 2.08 4.82 -2.16
C PHE A 91 0.63 5.25 -1.94
N ILE A 92 -0.25 4.27 -1.71
CA ILE A 92 -1.70 4.47 -1.68
C ILE A 92 -2.23 4.49 -0.24
N GLU A 93 -3.11 5.44 0.05
CA GLU A 93 -3.93 5.47 1.26
C GLU A 93 -5.02 4.41 1.17
N ILE A 94 -5.06 3.52 2.16
CA ILE A 94 -5.95 2.36 2.20
C ILE A 94 -6.85 2.33 3.43
N ASN A 95 -6.76 3.31 4.33
CA ASN A 95 -7.67 3.42 5.45
C ASN A 95 -9.10 3.61 4.91
N PRO A 96 -10.01 2.64 5.14
CA PRO A 96 -11.33 2.68 4.54
C PRO A 96 -12.15 3.89 4.99
N PHE A 97 -11.90 4.43 6.19
CA PHE A 97 -12.60 5.62 6.67
C PHE A 97 -12.16 6.87 5.92
N THR A 98 -10.85 7.04 5.72
CA THR A 98 -10.31 8.14 4.92
C THR A 98 -10.78 8.05 3.47
N VAL A 99 -10.72 6.85 2.88
CA VAL A 99 -11.13 6.59 1.50
C VAL A 99 -12.63 6.85 1.33
N SER A 100 -13.50 6.21 2.13
CA SER A 100 -14.95 6.39 2.01
C SER A 100 -15.39 7.82 2.24
N LYS A 101 -14.77 8.54 3.19
CA LYS A 101 -15.04 9.97 3.39
C LYS A 101 -14.72 10.78 2.13
N ARG A 102 -13.53 10.57 1.54
CA ARG A 102 -13.10 11.32 0.34
C ARG A 102 -13.90 10.95 -0.90
N GLU A 103 -14.32 9.69 -1.03
CA GLU A 103 -15.23 9.26 -2.08
C GLU A 103 -16.58 9.97 -1.97
N ALA A 104 -17.14 10.08 -0.75
CA ALA A 104 -18.36 10.85 -0.50
C ALA A 104 -18.19 12.35 -0.79
N GLU A 105 -16.99 12.89 -0.66
CA GLU A 105 -16.61 14.27 -1.01
C GLU A 105 -16.35 14.47 -2.53
N GLY A 106 -16.48 13.43 -3.35
CA GLY A 106 -16.31 13.51 -4.81
C GLY A 106 -14.88 13.30 -5.30
N HIS A 107 -14.02 12.66 -4.50
CA HIS A 107 -12.64 12.34 -4.86
C HIS A 107 -12.43 10.82 -5.00
N PRO A 108 -12.89 10.19 -6.10
CA PRO A 108 -12.89 8.74 -6.27
C PRO A 108 -11.54 8.14 -6.70
N MET A 109 -10.53 8.99 -6.95
CA MET A 109 -9.22 8.52 -7.43
C MET A 109 -8.36 8.03 -6.25
N PRO A 110 -7.46 7.06 -6.48
CA PRO A 110 -6.50 6.62 -5.47
C PRO A 110 -5.72 7.79 -4.87
N HIS A 111 -5.75 7.88 -3.55
CA HIS A 111 -5.13 8.95 -2.78
C HIS A 111 -3.71 8.58 -2.38
N ASP A 112 -2.84 9.59 -2.30
CA ASP A 112 -1.46 9.41 -1.87
C ASP A 112 -1.35 9.23 -0.36
N ASP A 113 -0.59 8.22 0.08
CA ASP A 113 -0.10 8.11 1.44
C ASP A 113 1.26 8.82 1.54
N ARG A 114 1.22 10.07 2.01
CA ARG A 114 2.41 10.94 2.12
C ARG A 114 3.35 10.49 3.22
N VAL A 115 2.81 10.05 4.34
CA VAL A 115 3.59 9.60 5.49
C VAL A 115 4.38 8.36 5.09
N PHE A 116 3.73 7.44 4.37
CA PHE A 116 4.39 6.24 3.89
C PHE A 116 5.49 6.54 2.85
N LEU A 117 5.22 7.42 1.88
CA LEU A 117 6.25 7.89 0.94
C LEU A 117 7.44 8.55 1.67
N GLU A 118 7.16 9.41 2.64
CA GLU A 118 8.19 10.12 3.41
C GLU A 118 9.07 9.13 4.19
N ASN A 119 8.47 8.16 4.87
CA ASN A 119 9.21 7.10 5.56
C ASN A 119 10.04 6.27 4.59
N PHE A 120 9.48 5.91 3.43
CA PHE A 120 10.21 5.18 2.40
C PHE A 120 11.44 5.96 1.91
N VAL A 121 11.33 7.25 1.68
CA VAL A 121 12.47 8.05 1.18
C VAL A 121 13.51 8.33 2.27
N LYS A 122 13.08 8.54 3.52
CA LYS A 122 13.99 8.81 4.65
C LYS A 122 14.72 7.58 5.18
N THR A 123 14.28 6.37 4.82
CA THR A 123 14.91 5.14 5.33
C THR A 123 16.37 5.05 4.84
N PRO A 124 17.36 4.97 5.75
CA PRO A 124 18.78 4.86 5.39
C PRO A 124 19.06 3.58 4.60
N ARG A 125 19.89 3.66 3.55
CA ARG A 125 20.17 2.52 2.67
C ARG A 125 21.64 2.45 2.27
N PRO A 126 22.18 1.25 1.97
CA PRO A 126 23.50 1.11 1.38
C PRO A 126 23.52 1.64 -0.07
N GLY A 127 24.50 2.47 -0.42
CA GLY A 127 24.80 2.83 -1.82
C GLY A 127 24.39 4.24 -2.27
N MET A 128 24.52 4.50 -3.58
CA MET A 128 24.36 5.83 -4.21
C MET A 128 23.00 6.08 -4.87
N ARG A 129 22.04 5.15 -4.79
CA ARG A 129 20.72 5.34 -5.41
C ARG A 129 19.86 6.27 -4.56
N LEU A 130 19.22 7.24 -5.22
CA LEU A 130 18.31 8.20 -4.56
C LEU A 130 17.10 7.49 -3.90
N ILE A 131 16.64 6.39 -4.52
CA ILE A 131 15.62 5.49 -4.00
C ILE A 131 16.04 4.04 -4.28
N SER A 132 15.79 3.16 -3.32
CA SER A 132 15.98 1.71 -3.44
C SER A 132 14.97 1.00 -2.54
N ALA A 133 14.66 -0.26 -2.73
CA ALA A 133 13.89 -1.07 -1.80
C ALA A 133 14.77 -1.99 -0.96
N GLU A 134 16.06 -2.08 -1.30
CA GLU A 134 17.04 -2.91 -0.60
C GLU A 134 17.07 -2.61 0.91
N GLY A 135 16.89 -3.66 1.70
CA GLY A 135 16.85 -3.61 3.16
C GLY A 135 15.60 -2.93 3.74
N TYR A 136 14.69 -2.43 2.91
CA TYR A 136 13.52 -1.69 3.38
C TYR A 136 12.59 -2.54 4.22
N PHE A 137 12.27 -3.76 3.79
CA PHE A 137 11.41 -4.66 4.57
C PHE A 137 12.14 -5.23 5.78
N SER A 138 13.46 -5.42 5.67
CA SER A 138 14.30 -5.91 6.76
C SER A 138 14.37 -4.90 7.92
N ILE A 139 14.59 -3.61 7.64
CA ILE A 139 14.59 -2.54 8.65
C ILE A 139 13.23 -2.47 9.38
N LEU A 140 12.14 -2.77 8.67
CA LEU A 140 10.78 -2.73 9.24
C LEU A 140 10.46 -3.96 10.11
N GLN A 141 11.27 -5.02 10.05
CA GLN A 141 11.22 -6.13 11.01
C GLN A 141 11.95 -5.80 12.31
N ASP A 142 13.05 -5.05 12.23
CA ASP A 142 13.87 -4.66 13.38
C ASP A 142 13.35 -3.41 14.12
N THR A 143 12.45 -2.67 13.50
CA THR A 143 11.82 -1.49 14.11
C THR A 143 10.47 -1.85 14.73
N ASP A 144 10.09 -1.13 15.78
CA ASP A 144 8.82 -1.31 16.51
C ASP A 144 7.59 -0.79 15.71
N VAL A 145 7.62 -0.97 14.38
CA VAL A 145 6.53 -0.83 13.41
C VAL A 145 5.28 -1.65 13.75
N PRO A 146 5.30 -2.71 14.61
CA PRO A 146 4.08 -3.28 15.16
C PRO A 146 3.13 -2.24 15.75
N ASN A 147 3.59 -1.09 16.24
CA ASN A 147 2.72 -0.07 16.83
C ASN A 147 1.78 0.61 15.83
N SER A 148 2.22 0.94 14.61
CA SER A 148 1.33 1.53 13.58
C SER A 148 0.36 0.50 12.98
N LEU A 149 0.80 -0.76 12.93
CA LEU A 149 0.01 -1.93 12.56
C LEU A 149 -1.06 -2.22 13.62
N LEU A 150 -0.70 -2.10 14.90
CA LEU A 150 -1.61 -2.19 16.05
C LEU A 150 -2.58 -1.01 16.07
N ASP A 151 -2.15 0.19 15.70
CA ASP A 151 -3.03 1.36 15.60
C ASP A 151 -4.06 1.20 14.48
N LEU A 152 -3.67 0.66 13.32
CA LEU A 152 -4.64 0.35 12.28
C LEU A 152 -5.54 -0.84 12.66
N ALA A 153 -5.00 -1.91 13.24
CA ALA A 153 -5.82 -3.02 13.74
C ALA A 153 -6.83 -2.53 14.79
N SER A 154 -6.39 -1.63 15.69
CA SER A 154 -7.22 -1.02 16.73
C SER A 154 -8.25 -0.06 16.17
N SER A 155 -7.91 0.77 15.18
CA SER A 155 -8.87 1.68 14.53
C SER A 155 -9.88 0.90 13.69
N THR A 156 -9.46 -0.16 13.01
CA THR A 156 -10.33 -1.06 12.25
C THR A 156 -11.27 -1.81 13.17
N ALA A 157 -10.75 -2.40 14.26
CA ALA A 157 -11.56 -3.09 15.26
C ALA A 157 -12.56 -2.14 15.94
N ARG A 158 -12.12 -0.94 16.33
CA ARG A 158 -12.99 0.08 16.92
C ARG A 158 -14.10 0.49 15.97
N SER A 159 -13.80 0.68 14.70
CA SER A 159 -14.81 1.07 13.73
C SER A 159 -15.74 -0.06 13.31
N VAL A 160 -15.25 -1.31 13.25
CA VAL A 160 -16.12 -2.49 13.11
C VAL A 160 -17.07 -2.58 14.31
N GLN A 161 -16.59 -2.28 15.52
CA GLN A 161 -17.43 -2.22 16.71
C GLN A 161 -18.46 -1.08 16.64
N VAL A 162 -18.06 0.13 16.24
CA VAL A 162 -18.97 1.27 16.05
C VAL A 162 -20.04 0.95 15.00
N LEU A 163 -19.65 0.33 13.89
CA LEU A 163 -20.59 -0.14 12.87
C LEU A 163 -21.53 -1.20 13.47
N ALA A 164 -21.00 -2.21 14.15
CA ALA A 164 -21.79 -3.24 14.81
C ALA A 164 -22.79 -2.64 15.80
N ASP A 165 -22.39 -1.68 16.62
CA ASP A 165 -23.24 -1.01 17.60
C ASP A 165 -24.31 -0.15 16.92
N SER A 166 -23.95 0.58 15.85
CA SER A 166 -24.88 1.39 15.06
C SER A 166 -25.95 0.54 14.37
N TYR A 167 -25.59 -0.67 13.92
CA TYR A 167 -26.50 -1.59 13.25
C TYR A 167 -27.20 -2.59 14.20
N ALA A 168 -26.72 -2.74 15.45
CA ALA A 168 -27.34 -3.63 16.45
C ALA A 168 -28.76 -3.19 16.81
N THR A 169 -29.02 -1.89 16.73
CA THR A 169 -30.31 -1.27 17.04
C THR A 169 -31.11 -0.87 15.80
N ASP A 170 -30.53 -0.93 14.59
CA ASP A 170 -31.22 -0.58 13.34
C ASP A 170 -32.22 -1.69 12.90
N PRO A 171 -33.55 -1.44 12.96
CA PRO A 171 -34.55 -2.41 12.53
C PRO A 171 -34.49 -2.70 11.03
N ASN A 172 -34.07 -1.74 10.21
CA ASN A 172 -33.99 -1.89 8.76
C ASN A 172 -32.84 -2.81 8.36
N PHE A 173 -31.69 -2.70 9.02
CA PHE A 173 -30.56 -3.60 8.82
C PHE A 173 -30.90 -5.04 9.19
N LYS A 174 -31.52 -5.27 10.35
CA LYS A 174 -32.01 -6.62 10.76
C LYS A 174 -32.94 -7.22 9.71
N ASN A 175 -33.86 -6.43 9.15
CA ASN A 175 -34.78 -6.88 8.13
C ASN A 175 -34.10 -7.17 6.78
N GLN A 176 -33.06 -6.43 6.40
CA GLN A 176 -32.29 -6.68 5.17
C GLN A 176 -31.42 -7.94 5.27
N VAL A 177 -30.72 -8.15 6.38
CA VAL A 177 -29.91 -9.35 6.62
C VAL A 177 -30.79 -10.60 6.66
N ASN A 178 -31.91 -10.55 7.40
CA ASN A 178 -32.85 -11.68 7.49
C ASN A 178 -33.55 -12.00 6.16
N ARG A 179 -33.79 -11.01 5.29
CA ARG A 179 -34.33 -11.24 3.93
C ARG A 179 -33.34 -11.97 3.03
N LYS A 180 -32.04 -11.68 3.14
CA LYS A 180 -31.00 -12.34 2.32
C LYS A 180 -30.83 -13.82 2.69
N TYR A 181 -30.97 -14.17 3.97
CA TYR A 181 -30.90 -15.56 4.43
C TYR A 181 -32.20 -16.36 4.21
N ARG A 182 -33.35 -15.71 4.02
CA ARG A 182 -34.62 -16.38 3.67
C ARG A 182 -34.77 -16.71 2.18
N LYS A 183 -33.97 -16.13 1.28
CA LYS A 183 -34.04 -16.37 -0.18
C LYS A 183 -33.14 -17.51 -0.69
N LYS A 184 -33.07 -18.61 0.05
CA LYS A 184 -32.72 -19.93 -0.50
C LYS A 184 -33.69 -21.00 -0.03
N PRO A 185 -34.83 -21.19 -0.72
CA PRO A 185 -35.29 -22.52 -1.11
C PRO A 185 -34.68 -22.88 -2.47
N GLY A 186 -34.36 -24.16 -2.65
CA GLY A 186 -33.67 -24.74 -3.81
C GLY A 186 -34.39 -24.58 -5.15
#